data_AF-A0A8X6WTU3-F1
#
_entry.id   AF-A0A8X6WTU3-F1
#
_cell.length_a   1.000
_cell.length_b   1.000
_cell.length_c   1.000
_cell.angle_alpha   90.00
_cell.angle_beta   90.00
_cell.angle_gamma   90.00
#
_symmetry.space_group_name_H-M   'P 1'
#
loop_
_entity.id
_entity.type
_entity.pdbx_description
1 polymer ?
#
loop_
_entity_poly.entity_id
_entity_poly.type
_entity_poly.pdbx_seq_one_letter_code
_entity_poly.pdbx_strand_id
1 'polypeptide(L)'
;MYRSPQLMKKENVIDFKFVHKLLHKSCCCLGVMVSAAGIYTYFIIMAENGFMPQDLMGIRKAWYSRAVNDLKDSYNQEWTYSDRIELEYCSQTGFFVTVVVVQMFTLMGHKTSRESLWAHGLRFMWWLPGIPFGVFLFAYDEVRNFIIRHSADESWFAKETY
;
A
#
# COMPACT_ATOMS: atom_id res chain seq x y z
N MET A 1 -16.04 -36.16 -22.69
CA MET A 1 -16.38 -35.05 -23.61
C MET A 1 -15.08 -34.30 -23.93
N TYR A 2 -14.37 -34.77 -24.96
CA TYR A 2 -13.01 -34.36 -25.30
C TYR A 2 -13.06 -33.10 -26.15
N ARG A 3 -12.47 -31.99 -25.70
CA ARG A 3 -12.36 -30.77 -26.52
C ARG A 3 -11.14 -30.94 -27.42
N SER A 4 -11.37 -30.99 -28.73
CA SER A 4 -10.33 -31.07 -29.75
C SER A 4 -9.33 -29.91 -29.59
N PRO A 5 -8.01 -30.15 -29.73
CA PRO A 5 -7.02 -29.08 -29.65
C PRO A 5 -7.12 -28.22 -30.90
N GLN A 6 -7.72 -27.03 -30.78
CA GLN A 6 -7.59 -26.02 -31.81
C GLN A 6 -6.15 -25.50 -31.78
N LEU A 7 -5.34 -26.10 -32.64
CA LEU A 7 -4.18 -25.56 -33.33
C LEU A 7 -3.68 -24.22 -32.77
N MET A 8 -2.53 -24.26 -32.11
CA MET A 8 -1.61 -23.12 -31.97
C MET A 8 -1.24 -22.61 -33.35
N LYS A 9 -2.06 -21.75 -33.93
CA LYS A 9 -1.73 -21.03 -35.16
C LYS A 9 -1.76 -19.54 -34.86
N LYS A 10 -0.54 -18.98 -34.86
CA LYS A 10 -0.14 -17.57 -34.80
C LYS A 10 0.09 -17.00 -33.40
N GLU A 11 1.13 -17.52 -32.75
CA GLU A 11 2.03 -16.70 -31.93
C GLU A 11 2.49 -15.46 -32.76
N ASN A 12 2.61 -14.31 -32.11
CA ASN A 12 3.13 -13.01 -32.59
C ASN A 12 2.14 -11.90 -32.97
N VAL A 13 0.85 -12.05 -32.72
CA VAL A 13 -0.01 -10.85 -32.58
C VAL A 13 -0.83 -11.03 -31.33
N ILE A 14 -0.24 -10.59 -30.22
CA ILE A 14 -1.02 -10.04 -29.12
C ILE A 14 -2.03 -9.08 -29.80
N ASP A 15 -3.28 -9.53 -29.96
CA ASP A 15 -4.26 -8.80 -30.74
C ASP A 15 -4.42 -7.43 -30.07
N PHE A 16 -3.85 -6.37 -30.65
CA PHE A 16 -3.70 -5.07 -29.98
C PHE A 16 -5.05 -4.56 -29.46
N LYS A 17 -6.12 -4.90 -30.20
CA LYS A 17 -7.51 -4.61 -29.87
C LYS A 17 -8.03 -5.39 -28.66
N PHE A 18 -7.55 -6.61 -28.41
CA PHE A 18 -7.86 -7.41 -27.22
C PHE A 18 -7.07 -6.91 -26.00
N VAL A 19 -5.78 -6.62 -26.17
CA VAL A 19 -4.95 -6.06 -25.09
C VAL A 19 -5.43 -4.68 -24.67
N HIS A 20 -5.78 -3.80 -25.60
CA HIS A 20 -6.36 -2.50 -25.25
C HIS A 20 -7.67 -2.64 -24.44
N LYS A 21 -8.52 -3.62 -24.78
CA LYS A 21 -9.75 -3.91 -24.03
C LYS A 21 -9.47 -4.47 -22.63
N LEU A 22 -8.49 -5.34 -22.48
CA LEU A 22 -8.07 -5.88 -21.17
C LEU A 22 -7.37 -4.83 -20.30
N LEU A 23 -6.48 -4.04 -20.89
CA LEU A 23 -5.75 -2.96 -20.24
C LEU A 23 -6.72 -1.89 -19.73
N HIS A 24 -7.69 -1.50 -20.57
CA HIS A 24 -8.71 -0.53 -20.18
C HIS A 24 -9.60 -1.06 -19.05
N LYS A 25 -10.09 -2.30 -19.15
CA LYS A 25 -11.00 -2.88 -18.14
C LYS A 25 -10.30 -3.18 -16.81
N SER A 26 -9.03 -3.55 -16.82
CA SER A 26 -8.32 -4.01 -15.62
C SER A 26 -7.37 -2.97 -15.05
N CYS A 27 -6.49 -2.38 -15.87
CA CYS A 27 -5.44 -1.49 -15.37
C CYS A 27 -5.98 -0.10 -15.01
N CYS A 28 -6.83 0.47 -15.87
CA CYS A 28 -7.30 1.85 -15.68
C CYS A 28 -8.25 1.96 -14.48
N CYS A 29 -9.35 1.19 -14.45
CA CYS A 29 -10.34 1.31 -13.39
C CYS A 29 -9.80 0.86 -12.02
N LEU A 30 -9.08 -0.26 -11.95
CA LEU A 30 -8.54 -0.74 -10.68
C LEU A 30 -7.39 0.14 -10.19
N GLY A 31 -6.51 0.59 -11.09
CA GLY A 31 -5.41 1.50 -10.74
C GLY A 31 -5.91 2.83 -10.18
N VAL A 32 -6.97 3.39 -10.76
CA VAL A 32 -7.62 4.60 -10.24
C VAL A 32 -8.22 4.37 -8.86
N MET A 33 -8.91 3.24 -8.64
CA MET A 33 -9.49 2.92 -7.32
C MET A 33 -8.42 2.73 -6.25
N VAL A 34 -7.33 2.01 -6.56
CA VAL A 34 -6.20 1.80 -5.64
C VAL A 34 -5.53 3.12 -5.29
N SER A 35 -5.28 3.96 -6.30
CA SER A 35 -4.66 5.27 -6.09
C SER A 35 -5.56 6.19 -5.26
N ALA A 36 -6.87 6.19 -5.52
CA ALA A 36 -7.83 6.96 -4.75
C ALA A 36 -7.90 6.51 -3.29
N ALA A 37 -7.90 5.19 -3.04
CA ALA A 37 -7.89 4.64 -1.69
C ALA A 37 -6.61 5.02 -0.92
N GLY A 38 -5.44 4.94 -1.57
CA GLY A 38 -4.17 5.35 -0.95
C GLY A 38 -4.14 6.84 -0.62
N ILE A 39 -4.54 7.70 -1.56
CA ILE A 39 -4.63 9.16 -1.34
C ILE A 39 -5.62 9.48 -0.22
N TYR A 40 -6.73 8.75 -0.14
CA TYR A 40 -7.71 8.90 0.93
C TYR A 40 -7.11 8.58 2.30
N THR A 41 -6.40 7.47 2.45
CA THR A 41 -5.71 7.13 3.72
C THR A 41 -4.70 8.21 4.11
N TYR A 42 -3.93 8.74 3.14
CA TYR A 42 -2.98 9.83 3.40
C TYR A 42 -3.67 11.03 4.04
N PHE A 43 -4.82 11.45 3.49
CA PHE A 43 -5.56 12.59 4.02
C PHE A 43 -6.17 12.31 5.40
N ILE A 44 -6.64 11.09 5.66
CA ILE A 44 -7.18 10.72 6.98
C ILE A 44 -6.08 10.80 8.05
N ILE A 45 -4.90 10.19 7.79
CA ILE A 45 -3.79 10.21 8.74
C ILE A 45 -3.34 11.67 9.03
N MET A 46 -3.26 12.51 7.99
CA MET A 46 -2.89 13.91 8.19
C MET A 46 -3.97 14.69 8.94
N ALA A 47 -5.25 14.45 8.66
CA ALA A 47 -6.36 15.13 9.32
C ALA A 47 -6.48 14.76 10.80
N GLU A 48 -6.22 13.49 11.16
CA GLU A 48 -6.20 13.04 12.55
C GLU A 48 -5.10 13.71 13.37
N ASN A 49 -3.97 14.06 12.73
CA ASN A 49 -2.86 14.77 13.34
C ASN A 49 -2.96 16.30 13.20
N GLY A 50 -4.13 16.82 12.84
CA GLY A 50 -4.39 18.26 12.84
C GLY A 50 -4.13 18.99 11.52
N PHE A 51 -3.61 18.31 10.49
CA PHE A 51 -3.41 18.88 9.17
C PHE A 51 -4.59 18.57 8.26
N MET A 52 -5.55 19.50 8.19
CA MET A 52 -6.71 19.34 7.30
C MET A 52 -6.30 19.33 5.81
N PRO A 53 -7.00 18.58 4.94
CA PRO A 53 -6.69 18.47 3.50
C PRO A 53 -6.57 19.81 2.76
N GLN A 54 -7.26 20.84 3.23
CA GLN A 54 -7.23 22.18 2.64
C GLN A 54 -5.93 22.92 2.96
N ASP A 55 -5.42 22.77 4.19
CA ASP A 55 -4.22 23.46 4.68
C ASP A 55 -2.93 22.80 4.20
N LEU A 56 -3.00 21.53 3.75
CA LEU A 56 -1.89 20.81 3.14
C LEU A 56 -1.46 21.37 1.78
N MET A 57 -2.31 22.16 1.10
CA MET A 57 -1.97 22.72 -0.21
C MET A 57 -0.99 23.90 -0.06
N GLY A 58 0.26 23.69 -0.50
CA GLY A 58 1.27 24.75 -0.57
C GLY A 58 2.26 24.81 0.60
N ILE A 59 2.05 24.02 1.65
CA ILE A 59 2.95 23.99 2.82
C ILE A 59 4.27 23.24 2.57
N ARG A 60 4.42 22.55 1.43
CA ARG A 60 5.59 21.71 1.11
C ARG A 60 6.94 22.38 1.37
N LYS A 61 7.09 23.66 0.99
CA LYS A 61 8.36 24.39 1.20
C LYS A 61 8.66 24.62 2.69
N ALA A 62 7.63 24.92 3.49
CA ALA A 62 7.75 25.10 4.93
C ALA A 62 7.90 23.77 5.67
N TRP A 63 7.27 22.70 5.16
CA TRP A 63 7.33 21.34 5.70
C TRP A 63 8.74 20.77 5.69
N TYR A 64 9.45 20.86 4.55
CA TYR A 64 10.81 20.34 4.42
C TYR A 64 11.90 21.29 4.91
N SER A 65 11.55 22.52 5.32
CA SER A 65 12.53 23.48 5.83
C SER A 65 12.91 23.13 7.28
N ARG A 66 14.18 22.78 7.50
CA ARG A 66 14.74 22.54 8.84
C ARG A 66 14.82 23.81 9.71
N ALA A 67 14.72 24.99 9.09
CA ALA A 67 14.79 26.26 9.79
C ALA A 67 13.47 26.66 10.47
N VAL A 68 12.35 26.04 10.07
CA VAL A 68 11.02 26.29 10.62
C VAL A 68 10.71 25.19 11.61
N ASN A 69 10.63 25.50 12.91
CA ASN A 69 10.30 24.54 13.97
C ASN A 69 8.95 24.86 14.65
N ASP A 70 8.26 25.86 14.15
CA ASP A 70 7.03 26.47 14.66
C ASP A 70 5.90 26.41 13.62
N LEU A 71 5.85 25.33 12.82
CA LEU A 71 4.79 25.18 11.82
C LEU A 71 3.46 24.95 12.53
N LYS A 72 2.50 25.86 12.34
CA LYS A 72 1.16 25.76 12.93
C LYS A 72 0.24 24.87 12.11
N ASP A 73 -0.50 24.01 12.79
CA ASP A 73 -1.59 23.21 12.21
C ASP A 73 -2.94 23.93 12.29
N SER A 74 -4.03 23.27 11.86
CA SER A 74 -5.38 23.83 11.89
C SER A 74 -5.92 24.03 13.33
N TYR A 75 -5.32 23.37 14.33
CA TYR A 75 -5.65 23.48 15.75
C TYR A 75 -4.75 24.45 16.51
N ASN A 76 -3.86 25.17 15.81
CA ASN A 76 -2.85 26.09 16.35
C ASN A 76 -1.78 25.41 17.23
N GLN A 77 -1.51 24.12 17.05
CA GLN A 77 -0.37 23.44 17.65
C GLN A 77 0.89 23.70 16.83
N GLU A 78 2.04 23.79 17.51
CA GLU A 78 3.35 24.01 16.86
C GLU A 78 4.06 22.68 16.64
N TRP A 79 4.47 22.43 15.39
CA TRP A 79 5.10 21.19 14.97
C TRP A 79 6.59 21.39 14.66
N THR A 80 7.44 20.58 15.30
CA THR A 80 8.89 20.59 15.02
C THR A 80 9.21 19.88 13.69
N TYR A 81 10.43 20.07 13.16
CA TYR A 81 10.85 19.35 11.96
C TYR A 81 10.84 17.82 12.14
N SER A 82 11.29 17.31 13.29
CA SER A 82 11.37 15.87 13.54
C SER A 82 9.99 15.22 13.54
N ASP A 83 9.01 15.84 14.22
CA ASP A 83 7.65 15.30 14.34
C ASP A 83 6.92 15.27 12.99
N ARG A 84 7.15 16.29 12.14
CA ARG A 84 6.58 16.35 10.78
C ARG A 84 7.11 15.25 9.89
N ILE A 85 8.40 14.97 9.98
CA ILE A 85 9.03 13.89 9.21
C ILE A 85 8.55 12.53 9.70
N GLU A 86 8.40 12.33 11.02
CA GLU A 86 7.81 11.10 11.57
C GLU A 86 6.36 10.90 11.09
N LEU A 87 5.55 11.96 11.12
CA LEU A 87 4.19 11.93 10.60
C LEU A 87 4.14 11.61 9.10
N GLU A 88 5.08 12.16 8.32
CA GLU A 88 5.21 11.84 6.89
C GLU A 88 5.52 10.36 6.67
N TYR A 89 6.44 9.76 7.45
CA TYR A 89 6.72 8.33 7.38
C TYR A 89 5.52 7.47 7.78
N CYS A 90 4.79 7.84 8.83
CA CYS A 90 3.54 7.18 9.21
C CYS A 90 2.51 7.21 8.07
N SER A 91 2.37 8.35 7.39
CA SER A 91 1.46 8.48 6.26
C SER A 91 1.91 7.67 5.02
N GLN A 92 3.21 7.64 4.71
CA GLN A 92 3.77 6.82 3.62
C GLN A 92 3.58 5.33 3.87
N THR A 93 3.79 4.86 5.10
CA THR A 93 3.55 3.46 5.47
C THR A 93 2.06 3.12 5.42
N GLY A 94 1.18 4.00 5.92
CA GLY A 94 -0.28 3.84 5.81
C GLY A 94 -0.80 3.78 4.37
N PHE A 95 -0.24 4.59 3.47
CA PHE A 95 -0.51 4.53 2.03
C PHE A 95 -0.16 3.15 1.46
N PHE A 96 1.04 2.64 1.76
CA PHE A 96 1.50 1.34 1.28
C PHE A 96 0.62 0.19 1.80
N VAL A 97 0.31 0.18 3.09
CA VAL A 97 -0.57 -0.83 3.71
C VAL A 97 -1.94 -0.82 3.04
N THR A 98 -2.52 0.36 2.78
CA THR A 98 -3.80 0.48 2.08
C THR A 98 -3.75 -0.14 0.68
N VAL A 99 -2.72 0.17 -0.10
CA VAL A 99 -2.54 -0.38 -1.45
C VAL A 99 -2.43 -1.91 -1.41
N VAL A 100 -1.68 -2.48 -0.46
CA VAL A 100 -1.54 -3.93 -0.31
C VAL A 100 -2.88 -4.58 0.05
N VAL A 101 -3.63 -4.00 0.98
CA VAL A 101 -4.94 -4.51 1.40
C VAL A 101 -5.93 -4.46 0.23
N VAL A 102 -6.03 -3.35 -0.49
CA VAL A 102 -6.90 -3.24 -1.67
C VAL A 102 -6.51 -4.28 -2.72
N GLN A 103 -5.21 -4.50 -2.94
CA GLN A 103 -4.72 -5.52 -3.87
C GLN A 103 -5.12 -6.94 -3.45
N MET A 104 -5.14 -7.26 -2.15
CA MET A 104 -5.64 -8.55 -1.69
C MET A 104 -7.12 -8.76 -2.05
N PHE A 105 -7.95 -7.73 -1.90
CA PHE A 105 -9.36 -7.78 -2.31
C PHE A 105 -9.54 -7.90 -3.82
N THR A 106 -8.75 -7.17 -4.62
CA THR A 106 -8.83 -7.29 -6.08
C THR A 106 -8.36 -8.67 -6.56
N LEU A 107 -7.34 -9.27 -5.94
CA LEU A 107 -6.90 -10.64 -6.22
C LEU A 107 -8.00 -11.67 -5.92
N MET A 108 -8.71 -11.53 -4.80
CA MET A 108 -9.87 -12.37 -4.48
C MET A 108 -10.98 -12.24 -5.54
N GLY A 109 -11.27 -11.01 -5.98
CA GLY A 109 -12.29 -10.74 -7.02
C GLY A 109 -11.93 -11.32 -8.39
N HIS A 110 -10.68 -11.20 -8.82
CA HIS A 110 -10.23 -11.79 -10.09
C HIS A 110 -10.29 -13.33 -10.09
N LYS A 111 -9.98 -13.95 -8.95
CA LYS A 111 -10.12 -15.41 -8.78
C LYS A 111 -11.59 -15.85 -8.83
N THR A 112 -12.52 -14.97 -8.43
CA THR A 112 -13.97 -15.20 -8.37
C THR A 112 -14.69 -15.09 -9.72
N SER A 113 -14.13 -14.35 -10.69
CA SER A 113 -14.79 -14.15 -11.99
C SER A 113 -14.73 -15.38 -12.92
N ARG A 114 -14.06 -16.47 -12.53
CA ARG A 114 -14.02 -17.70 -13.32
C ARG A 114 -15.02 -18.76 -12.87
N GLU A 115 -15.44 -18.80 -11.60
CA GLU A 115 -16.51 -19.66 -11.08
C GLU A 115 -17.06 -19.06 -9.76
N SER A 116 -18.36 -19.18 -9.47
CA SER A 116 -18.99 -18.64 -8.24
C SER A 116 -18.34 -19.21 -6.97
N LEU A 117 -18.00 -18.35 -5.99
CA LEU A 117 -17.40 -18.70 -4.69
C LEU A 117 -18.14 -19.84 -3.96
N TRP A 118 -19.46 -19.89 -4.14
CA TRP A 118 -20.36 -20.84 -3.49
C TRP A 118 -20.40 -22.20 -4.18
N ALA A 119 -20.13 -22.25 -5.49
CA ALA A 119 -20.18 -23.48 -6.27
C ALA A 119 -18.89 -24.32 -6.15
N HIS A 120 -17.76 -23.67 -5.86
CA HIS A 120 -16.45 -24.34 -5.89
C HIS A 120 -15.91 -24.77 -4.53
N GLY A 121 -16.58 -24.45 -3.41
CA GLY A 121 -16.10 -24.80 -2.07
C GLY A 121 -14.64 -24.41 -1.88
N LEU A 122 -14.34 -23.11 -1.84
CA LEU A 122 -13.01 -22.61 -1.49
C LEU A 122 -12.59 -23.22 -0.16
N ARG A 123 -11.84 -24.32 -0.22
CA ARG A 123 -11.24 -24.94 0.95
C ARG A 123 -10.31 -23.89 1.54
N PHE A 124 -10.65 -23.36 2.72
CA PHE A 124 -9.81 -22.51 3.56
C PHE A 124 -8.37 -23.06 3.68
N MET A 125 -8.21 -24.37 3.47
CA MET A 125 -6.96 -25.10 3.26
C MET A 125 -5.97 -24.51 2.25
N TRP A 126 -6.41 -23.75 1.23
CA TRP A 126 -5.51 -23.09 0.28
C TRP A 126 -4.95 -21.75 0.80
N TRP A 127 -5.57 -21.16 1.82
CA TRP A 127 -5.05 -19.98 2.52
C TRP A 127 -4.07 -20.36 3.63
N LEU A 128 -4.23 -21.56 4.20
CA LEU A 128 -3.37 -22.14 5.24
C LEU A 128 -1.87 -22.14 4.93
N PRO A 129 -1.36 -22.39 3.71
CA PRO A 129 0.07 -22.26 3.43
C PRO A 129 0.54 -20.81 3.35
N GLY A 130 -0.31 -19.83 3.03
CA GLY A 130 0.08 -18.41 2.97
C GLY A 130 0.12 -17.72 4.35
N ILE A 131 -0.75 -18.15 5.27
CA ILE A 131 -0.84 -17.63 6.64
C ILE A 131 0.50 -17.73 7.42
N PRO A 132 1.25 -18.85 7.45
CA PRO A 132 2.50 -18.92 8.19
C PRO A 132 3.57 -17.98 7.64
N PHE A 133 3.63 -17.76 6.32
CA PHE A 133 4.54 -16.78 5.72
C PHE A 133 4.10 -15.34 6.04
N GLY A 134 2.79 -15.05 6.07
CA GLY A 134 2.27 -13.76 6.50
C GLY A 134 2.57 -13.46 7.98
N VAL A 135 2.39 -14.45 8.86
CA VAL A 135 2.75 -14.35 10.28
C VAL A 135 4.26 -14.19 10.46
N PHE A 136 5.08 -14.89 9.67
CA PHE A 136 6.53 -14.75 9.71
C PHE A 136 7.00 -13.36 9.26
N LEU A 137 6.43 -12.81 8.18
CA LEU A 137 6.71 -11.45 7.72
C LEU A 137 6.30 -10.39 8.75
N PHE A 138 5.11 -10.55 9.34
CA PHE A 138 4.65 -9.66 10.41
C PHE A 138 5.57 -9.73 11.64
N ALA A 139 5.97 -10.94 12.06
CA ALA A 139 6.92 -11.12 13.15
C ALA A 139 8.30 -10.50 12.82
N TYR A 140 8.78 -10.61 11.59
CA TYR A 140 10.02 -9.96 11.17
C TYR A 140 9.92 -8.43 11.23
N ASP A 141 8.81 -7.85 10.76
CA ASP A 141 8.61 -6.39 10.79
C ASP A 141 8.52 -5.86 12.23
N GLU A 142 7.75 -6.54 13.09
CA GLU A 142 7.64 -6.22 14.51
C GLU A 142 8.97 -6.39 15.25
N VAL A 143 9.73 -7.46 14.99
CA VAL A 143 11.06 -7.66 15.58
C VAL A 143 12.02 -6.57 15.12
N ARG A 144 12.00 -6.18 13.85
CA ARG A 144 12.80 -5.05 13.34
C ARG A 144 12.45 -3.76 14.07
N ASN A 145 11.16 -3.45 14.18
CA ASN A 145 10.68 -2.24 14.84
C ASN A 145 10.96 -2.27 16.35
N PHE A 146 10.92 -3.45 16.98
CA PHE A 146 11.26 -3.66 18.39
C PHE A 146 12.76 -3.47 18.65
N ILE A 147 13.62 -4.02 17.79
CA ILE A 147 15.07 -3.83 17.89
C ILE A 147 15.43 -2.36 17.78
N ILE A 148 14.87 -1.62 16.81
CA ILE A 148 15.14 -0.18 16.64
C ILE A 148 14.71 0.62 17.88
N ARG A 149 13.56 0.28 18.49
CA ARG A 149 13.07 0.93 19.71
C ARG A 149 13.91 0.58 20.96
N HIS A 150 14.46 -0.63 21.03
CA HIS A 150 15.33 -1.06 22.13
C HIS A 150 16.82 -0.70 21.93
N SER A 151 17.26 -0.40 20.71
CA SER A 151 18.66 -0.05 20.39
C SER A 151 18.93 1.45 20.31
N ALA A 152 18.04 2.28 20.86
CA ALA A 152 18.24 3.73 20.93
C ALA A 152 19.28 4.17 21.99
N ASP A 153 19.61 3.30 22.95
CA ASP A 153 20.74 3.50 23.88
C ASP A 153 21.83 2.44 23.63
N GLU A 154 22.89 2.86 22.93
CA GLU A 154 24.23 2.21 22.85
C GLU A 154 24.38 0.82 22.20
N SER A 155 24.21 0.70 20.88
CA SER A 155 24.80 -0.43 20.15
C SER A 155 25.41 -0.05 18.79
N TRP A 156 26.57 -0.67 18.51
CA TRP A 156 27.49 -0.47 17.38
C TRP A 156 26.83 -0.46 15.98
N PHE A 157 25.65 -1.06 15.85
CA PHE A 157 24.87 -1.11 14.60
C PHE A 157 24.34 0.25 14.10
N ALA A 158 24.16 1.26 14.96
CA ALA A 158 23.67 2.57 14.53
C ALA A 158 24.71 3.39 13.72
N LYS A 159 26.00 3.00 13.77
CA LYS A 159 27.10 3.73 13.09
C LYS A 159 27.45 3.18 11.70
N GLU A 160 27.00 1.98 11.34
CA GLU A 160 27.36 1.34 10.06
C GLU A 160 26.26 1.48 8.98
N THR A 161 25.03 1.86 9.36
CA THR A 161 23.86 1.87 8.47
C THR A 161 23.16 3.23 8.30
N TYR A 162 23.81 4.33 8.71
CA TYR A 162 23.43 5.70 8.37
C TYR A 162 24.48 6.37 7.47
#